data_AF-F8KU23-F1
#
_entry.id   AF-F8KU23-F1
#
_cell.length_a   1.000
_cell.length_b   1.000
_cell.length_c   1.000
_cell.angle_alpha   90.00
_cell.angle_beta   90.00
_cell.angle_gamma   90.00
#
_symmetry.space_group_name_H-M   'P 1'
#
loop_
_entity.id
_entity.type
_entity.pdbx_description
1 polymer ?
#
loop_
_entity_poly.entity_id
_entity_poly.type
_entity_poly.pdbx_seq_one_letter_code
_entity_poly.pdbx_strand_id
1 'polypeptide(L)'
;MLIALEGVDASGKSTQIELLKQQFPNALFTKEPGGTPLGQALREVLLHQALLPQTQFLLFLADRALHVQQVLQPNAHKLIFSDRSLISGLAYAPYSLEHALELHRQHGLLEIVPDMIFLLRLDLASLKQRLQAKMQGLDQIESLGVEFLEHTQDRLERACQILGLKTHVLDGAQSPQHIFSQIVKLTSRDMHVQRQTP
;
A
#
# COMPACT_ATOMS: atom_id res chain seq x y z
N MET A 1 15.23 5.43 1.51
CA MET A 1 14.58 4.57 0.50
C MET A 1 13.27 4.05 1.05
N LEU A 2 12.15 4.49 0.49
CA LEU A 2 10.79 4.08 0.82
C LEU A 2 10.30 3.01 -0.17
N ILE A 3 9.98 1.82 0.35
CA ILE A 3 9.38 0.71 -0.39
C ILE A 3 7.95 0.54 0.08
N ALA A 4 6.98 0.55 -0.85
CA ALA A 4 5.59 0.27 -0.54
C ALA A 4 5.19 -1.13 -1.00
N LEU A 5 4.49 -1.87 -0.13
CA LEU A 5 3.77 -3.08 -0.51
C LEU A 5 2.32 -2.69 -0.77
N GLU A 6 1.88 -2.89 -2.01
CA GLU A 6 0.55 -2.54 -2.49
C GLU A 6 -0.22 -3.78 -2.95
N GLY A 7 -1.54 -3.65 -3.03
CA GLY A 7 -2.44 -4.74 -3.40
C GLY A 7 -3.75 -4.66 -2.64
N VAL A 8 -4.79 -5.32 -3.14
CA VAL A 8 -6.08 -5.41 -2.45
C VAL A 8 -5.98 -6.21 -1.16
N ASP A 9 -7.01 -6.15 -0.32
CA ASP A 9 -7.06 -6.96 0.89
C ASP A 9 -7.02 -8.45 0.55
N ALA A 10 -6.52 -9.25 1.49
CA ALA A 10 -6.16 -10.65 1.31
C ALA A 10 -5.08 -10.94 0.23
N SER A 11 -4.41 -9.95 -0.38
CA SER A 11 -3.33 -10.22 -1.35
C SER A 11 -2.04 -10.82 -0.74
N GLY A 12 -1.88 -10.77 0.59
CA GLY A 12 -0.73 -11.34 1.30
C GLY A 12 0.31 -10.32 1.78
N LYS A 13 0.02 -9.01 1.65
CA LYS A 13 0.91 -7.91 2.10
C LYS A 13 1.40 -8.08 3.54
N SER A 14 0.47 -8.29 4.48
CA SER A 14 0.82 -8.38 5.91
C SER A 14 1.74 -9.57 6.19
N THR A 15 1.55 -10.70 5.49
CA THR A 15 2.49 -11.84 5.57
C THR A 15 3.89 -11.45 5.10
N GLN A 16 3.99 -10.73 3.99
CA GLN A 16 5.28 -10.26 3.47
C GLN A 16 5.94 -9.26 4.43
N ILE A 17 5.18 -8.33 5.02
CA ILE A 17 5.69 -7.40 6.03
C ILE A 17 6.32 -8.13 7.21
N GLU A 18 5.67 -9.16 7.75
CA GLU A 18 6.23 -9.92 8.88
C GLU A 18 7.52 -10.67 8.52
N LEU A 19 7.60 -11.24 7.32
CA LEU A 19 8.83 -11.88 6.84
C LEU A 19 9.96 -10.85 6.62
N LEU A 20 9.62 -9.68 6.07
CA LEU A 20 10.58 -8.60 5.83
C LEU A 20 11.13 -8.01 7.13
N LYS A 21 10.33 -7.92 8.19
CA LYS A 21 10.81 -7.50 9.52
C LYS A 21 11.95 -8.38 10.02
N GLN A 22 11.88 -9.69 9.78
CA GLN A 22 12.93 -10.62 10.18
C GLN A 22 14.19 -10.45 9.32
N GLN A 23 14.02 -10.20 8.02
CA GLN A 23 15.13 -10.05 7.08
C GLN A 23 15.85 -8.71 7.17
N PHE A 24 15.12 -7.64 7.45
CA PHE A 24 15.62 -6.27 7.50
C PHE A 24 15.36 -5.67 8.88
N PRO A 25 16.00 -6.19 9.95
CA PRO A 25 15.69 -5.79 11.34
C PRO A 25 15.98 -4.31 11.64
N ASN A 26 16.82 -3.66 10.83
CA ASN A 26 17.15 -2.24 10.97
C ASN A 26 16.27 -1.32 10.11
N ALA A 27 15.37 -1.87 9.28
CA ALA A 27 14.45 -1.07 8.50
C ALA A 27 13.30 -0.54 9.36
N LEU A 28 12.77 0.62 9.00
CA LEU A 28 11.55 1.14 9.56
C LEU A 28 10.35 0.44 8.89
N PHE A 29 9.40 -0.04 9.67
CA PHE A 29 8.14 -0.59 9.15
C PHE A 29 6.98 0.31 9.56
N THR A 30 6.14 0.67 8.61
CA THR A 30 4.98 1.53 8.82
C THR A 30 3.80 1.11 7.95
N LYS A 31 2.67 1.82 8.02
CA LYS A 31 1.46 1.54 7.24
C LYS A 31 0.61 2.80 7.02
N GLU A 32 -0.11 2.85 5.91
CA GLU A 32 -1.13 3.87 5.61
C GLU A 32 -2.49 3.18 5.35
N PRO A 33 -3.57 3.44 6.11
CA PRO A 33 -3.61 4.20 7.35
C PRO A 33 -3.08 3.43 8.56
N GLY A 34 -2.56 4.15 9.57
CA GLY A 34 -2.20 3.56 10.86
C GLY A 34 -0.77 3.78 11.35
N GLY A 35 0.05 4.55 10.63
CA GLY A 35 1.46 4.79 10.98
C GLY A 35 1.68 5.75 12.17
N THR A 36 0.62 6.41 12.65
CA THR A 36 0.67 7.40 13.75
C THR A 36 -0.43 7.11 14.78
N PRO A 37 -0.38 7.67 16.01
CA PRO A 37 -1.46 7.48 16.99
C PRO A 37 -2.85 7.91 16.47
N LEU A 38 -2.94 9.05 15.78
CA LEU A 38 -4.18 9.47 15.13
C LEU A 38 -4.52 8.53 13.96
N GLY A 39 -3.53 8.16 13.14
CA GLY A 39 -3.72 7.23 12.03
C GLY A 39 -4.28 5.87 12.47
N GLN A 40 -3.89 5.38 13.66
CA GLN A 40 -4.45 4.17 14.25
C GLN A 40 -5.93 4.35 14.57
N ALA A 41 -6.31 5.46 15.20
CA ALA A 41 -7.72 5.77 15.47
C ALA A 41 -8.54 5.94 14.17
N LEU A 42 -7.97 6.60 13.15
CA LEU A 42 -8.59 6.73 11.83
C LEU A 42 -8.76 5.38 11.15
N ARG A 43 -7.77 4.49 11.26
CA ARG A 43 -7.84 3.14 10.71
C ARG A 43 -9.02 2.35 11.30
N GLU A 44 -9.23 2.41 12.61
CA GLU A 44 -10.38 1.75 13.24
C GLU A 44 -11.71 2.27 12.69
N VAL A 45 -11.83 3.59 12.50
CA VAL A 45 -13.01 4.20 11.87
C VAL A 45 -13.18 3.72 10.43
N LEU A 46 -12.11 3.73 9.64
CA LEU A 46 -12.11 3.32 8.23
C LEU A 46 -12.47 1.84 8.02
N LEU A 47 -12.09 0.96 8.95
CA LEU A 47 -12.35 -0.48 8.84
C LEU A 47 -13.75 -0.88 9.33
N HIS A 48 -14.31 -0.14 10.30
CA HIS A 48 -15.49 -0.59 11.04
C HIS A 48 -16.72 0.29 10.90
N GLN A 49 -16.60 1.52 10.40
CA GLN A 49 -17.74 2.42 10.22
C GLN A 49 -18.23 2.44 8.77
N ALA A 50 -19.54 2.51 8.59
CA ALA A 50 -20.14 2.78 7.28
C ALA A 50 -19.99 4.27 6.97
N LEU A 51 -19.00 4.62 6.14
CA LEU A 51 -18.70 5.98 5.74
C LEU A 51 -19.20 6.25 4.31
N LEU A 52 -19.55 7.51 4.05
CA LEU A 52 -19.67 7.98 2.67
C LEU A 52 -18.28 7.88 1.98
N PRO A 53 -18.21 7.52 0.69
CA PRO A 53 -16.93 7.38 -0.01
C PRO A 53 -16.05 8.63 0.06
N GLN A 54 -16.66 9.82 0.04
CA GLN A 54 -15.93 11.09 0.18
C GLN A 54 -15.32 11.24 1.57
N THR A 55 -16.06 10.86 2.63
CA THR A 55 -15.54 10.87 4.00
C THR A 55 -14.36 9.91 4.13
N GLN A 56 -14.50 8.69 3.61
CA GLN A 56 -13.43 7.69 3.61
C GLN A 56 -12.16 8.22 2.93
N PHE A 57 -12.30 8.82 1.74
CA PHE A 57 -11.20 9.45 1.03
C PHE A 57 -10.51 10.56 1.84
N LEU A 58 -11.28 11.48 2.43
CA LEU A 58 -10.72 12.58 3.23
C LEU A 58 -9.99 12.09 4.48
N LEU A 59 -10.46 11.02 5.11
CA LEU A 59 -9.78 10.40 6.24
C LEU A 59 -8.46 9.73 5.82
N PHE A 60 -8.40 9.10 4.64
CA PHE A 60 -7.13 8.61 4.10
C PHE A 60 -6.14 9.76 3.81
N LEU A 61 -6.61 10.89 3.27
CA LEU A 61 -5.75 12.07 3.08
C LEU A 61 -5.23 12.62 4.42
N ALA A 62 -6.09 12.67 5.44
CA ALA A 62 -5.71 13.14 6.77
C ALA A 62 -4.65 12.25 7.43
N ASP A 63 -4.81 10.93 7.36
CA ASP A 63 -3.79 9.98 7.83
C ASP A 63 -2.47 10.18 7.09
N ARG A 64 -2.53 10.25 5.75
CA ARG A 64 -1.33 10.42 4.91
C ARG A 64 -0.58 11.71 5.23
N ALA A 65 -1.28 12.83 5.38
CA ALA A 65 -0.67 14.11 5.72
C ALA A 65 0.17 13.99 7.01
N LEU A 66 -0.41 13.38 8.03
CA LEU A 66 0.25 13.19 9.31
C LEU A 66 1.40 12.17 9.23
N HIS A 67 1.19 11.07 8.50
CA HIS A 67 2.18 10.02 8.33
C HIS A 67 3.43 10.52 7.59
N VAL A 68 3.24 11.32 6.53
CA VAL A 68 4.34 11.97 5.80
C VAL A 68 5.16 12.83 6.75
N GLN A 69 4.51 13.73 7.50
CA GLN A 69 5.20 14.69 8.37
C GLN A 69 5.89 14.03 9.57
N GLN A 70 5.23 13.05 10.22
CA GLN A 70 5.70 12.51 11.50
C GLN A 70 6.57 11.26 11.34
N VAL A 71 6.42 10.52 10.25
CA VAL A 71 7.08 9.22 10.07
C VAL A 71 7.99 9.23 8.86
N LEU A 72 7.49 9.56 7.66
CA LEU A 72 8.28 9.40 6.44
C LEU A 72 9.38 10.46 6.31
N GLN A 73 9.07 11.75 6.45
CA GLN A 73 10.04 12.84 6.32
C GLN A 73 11.21 12.70 7.32
N PRO A 74 10.98 12.50 8.64
CA PRO A 74 12.07 12.38 9.60
C PRO A 74 12.97 11.15 9.37
N ASN A 75 12.45 10.13 8.69
CA ASN A 75 13.14 8.86 8.46
C ASN A 75 13.56 8.64 7.00
N ALA A 76 13.54 9.68 6.15
CA ALA A 76 13.85 9.56 4.71
C ALA A 76 15.23 8.94 4.41
N HIS A 77 16.18 9.10 5.35
CA HIS A 77 17.52 8.52 5.30
C HIS A 77 17.57 7.00 5.57
N LYS A 78 16.47 6.39 6.05
CA LYS A 78 16.38 4.97 6.37
C LYS A 78 15.83 4.16 5.20
N LEU A 79 16.01 2.84 5.29
CA LEU A 79 15.16 1.89 4.57
C LEU A 79 13.80 1.83 5.27
N ILE A 80 12.72 2.15 4.55
CA ILE A 80 11.36 2.11 5.06
C ILE A 80 10.55 1.12 4.22
N PHE A 81 9.85 0.21 4.88
CA PHE A 81 8.78 -0.60 4.28
C PHE A 81 7.42 -0.10 4.78
N SER A 82 6.54 0.24 3.85
CA SER A 82 5.18 0.66 4.16
C SER A 82 4.17 -0.37 3.67
N ASP A 83 3.27 -0.83 4.54
CA ASP A 83 2.05 -1.53 4.15
C ASP A 83 1.07 -0.47 3.62
N ARG A 84 0.93 -0.43 2.29
CA ARG A 84 0.25 0.63 1.52
C ARG A 84 0.92 2.01 1.61
N SER A 85 0.49 2.91 0.73
CA SER A 85 0.99 4.29 0.53
C SER A 85 -0.06 5.13 -0.21
N LEU A 86 0.33 6.28 -0.79
CA LEU A 86 -0.55 7.07 -1.67
C LEU A 86 -1.19 6.26 -2.79
N ILE A 87 -0.56 5.16 -3.23
CA ILE A 87 -1.08 4.38 -4.35
C ILE A 87 -2.42 3.76 -3.97
N SER A 88 -2.55 3.23 -2.75
CA SER A 88 -3.85 2.86 -2.19
C SER A 88 -4.78 4.08 -2.04
N GLY A 89 -4.27 5.24 -1.58
CA GLY A 89 -5.06 6.47 -1.48
C GLY A 89 -5.68 6.94 -2.81
N LEU A 90 -4.97 6.77 -3.92
CA LEU A 90 -5.47 7.06 -5.28
C LEU A 90 -6.42 5.97 -5.79
N ALA A 91 -6.06 4.70 -5.59
CA ALA A 91 -6.80 3.58 -6.14
C ALA A 91 -8.19 3.41 -5.49
N TYR A 92 -8.31 3.65 -4.18
CA TYR A 92 -9.57 3.55 -3.45
C TYR A 92 -10.40 4.84 -3.47
N ALA A 93 -9.89 5.93 -4.06
CA ALA A 93 -10.64 7.18 -4.16
C ALA A 93 -11.92 7.00 -4.98
N PRO A 94 -13.05 7.65 -4.58
CA PRO A 94 -14.32 7.59 -5.30
C PRO A 94 -14.34 8.41 -6.61
N TYR A 95 -13.19 8.98 -6.99
CA TYR A 95 -13.03 9.86 -8.15
C TYR A 95 -12.20 9.18 -9.25
N SER A 96 -12.08 9.83 -10.41
CA SER A 96 -11.08 9.41 -11.40
C SER A 96 -9.67 9.51 -10.80
N LEU A 97 -8.71 8.73 -11.32
CA LEU A 97 -7.34 8.76 -10.83
C LEU A 97 -6.71 10.15 -11.00
N GLU A 98 -7.02 10.84 -12.10
CA GLU A 98 -6.53 12.19 -12.39
C GLU A 98 -7.06 13.19 -11.35
N HIS A 99 -8.34 13.09 -11.00
CA HIS A 99 -8.95 13.96 -10.00
C HIS A 99 -8.41 13.65 -8.59
N ALA A 100 -8.30 12.37 -8.22
CA ALA A 100 -7.70 11.97 -6.96
C ALA A 100 -6.25 12.44 -6.85
N LEU A 101 -5.47 12.33 -7.93
CA LEU A 101 -4.10 12.82 -8.00
C LEU A 101 -4.03 14.34 -7.84
N GLU A 102 -4.93 15.08 -8.47
CA GLU A 102 -5.01 16.53 -8.33
C GLU A 102 -5.33 16.94 -6.89
N LEU A 103 -6.28 16.27 -6.23
CA LEU A 103 -6.57 16.52 -4.81
C LEU A 103 -5.34 16.24 -3.92
N HIS A 104 -4.60 15.15 -4.16
CA HIS A 104 -3.34 14.90 -3.45
C HIS A 104 -2.31 16.02 -3.69
N ARG A 105 -2.20 16.50 -4.93
CA ARG A 105 -1.28 17.59 -5.31
C ARG A 105 -1.63 18.90 -4.60
N GLN A 106 -2.90 19.29 -4.63
CA GLN A 106 -3.39 20.54 -4.02
C GLN A 106 -3.17 20.59 -2.51
N HIS A 107 -3.15 19.43 -1.85
CA HIS A 107 -2.88 19.31 -0.42
C HIS A 107 -1.41 18.98 -0.08
N GLY A 108 -0.49 19.03 -1.05
CA GLY A 108 0.94 18.78 -0.79
C GLY A 108 1.29 17.33 -0.45
N LEU A 109 0.43 16.37 -0.79
CA LEU A 109 0.58 14.96 -0.38
C LEU A 109 1.40 14.11 -1.36
N LEU A 110 2.05 14.74 -2.33
CA LEU A 110 2.92 14.10 -3.34
C LEU A 110 4.42 14.33 -3.08
N GLU A 111 4.80 15.03 -2.01
CA GLU A 111 6.20 15.34 -1.70
C GLU A 111 7.06 14.10 -1.42
N ILE A 112 6.46 13.06 -0.82
CA ILE A 112 7.09 11.76 -0.62
C ILE A 112 6.28 10.69 -1.34
N VAL A 113 6.91 10.05 -2.32
CA VAL A 113 6.40 8.88 -3.02
C VAL A 113 7.34 7.68 -2.80
N PRO A 114 6.85 6.43 -2.90
CA PRO A 114 7.72 5.27 -2.82
C PRO A 114 8.77 5.26 -3.94
N ASP A 115 10.01 4.94 -3.58
CA ASP A 115 11.10 4.69 -4.54
C ASP A 115 10.87 3.38 -5.31
N MET A 116 10.21 2.42 -4.66
CA MET A 116 9.88 1.11 -5.22
C MET A 116 8.55 0.60 -4.69
N ILE A 117 7.78 -0.05 -5.56
CA ILE A 117 6.50 -0.66 -5.22
C ILE A 117 6.54 -2.15 -5.53
N PHE A 118 6.11 -2.96 -4.57
CA PHE A 118 5.75 -4.35 -4.80
C PHE A 118 4.23 -4.46 -4.81
N LEU A 119 3.65 -4.58 -5.99
CA LEU A 119 2.19 -4.70 -6.18
C LEU A 119 1.80 -6.18 -6.23
N LEU A 120 1.23 -6.69 -5.14
CA LEU A 120 0.71 -8.06 -5.06
C LEU A 120 -0.66 -8.11 -5.72
N ARG A 121 -0.74 -8.74 -6.90
CA ARG A 121 -1.96 -8.86 -7.70
C ARG A 121 -2.50 -10.28 -7.61
N LEU A 122 -3.80 -10.44 -7.40
CA LEU A 122 -4.49 -11.71 -7.42
C LEU A 122 -5.32 -11.84 -8.70
N ASP A 123 -5.40 -13.04 -9.25
CA ASP A 123 -6.43 -13.36 -10.23
C ASP A 123 -7.81 -13.45 -9.55
N LEU A 124 -8.87 -13.37 -10.36
CA LEU A 124 -10.25 -13.39 -9.87
C LEU A 124 -10.57 -14.64 -9.05
N ALA A 125 -10.01 -15.79 -9.46
CA ALA A 125 -10.22 -17.07 -8.77
C ALA A 125 -9.60 -17.06 -7.37
N SER A 126 -8.34 -16.64 -7.24
CA SER A 126 -7.65 -16.56 -5.95
C SER A 126 -8.28 -15.52 -5.03
N LEU A 127 -8.71 -14.39 -5.57
CA LEU A 127 -9.41 -13.35 -4.81
C LEU A 127 -10.71 -13.89 -4.20
N LYS A 128 -11.54 -14.57 -5.01
CA LYS A 128 -12.76 -15.24 -4.54
C LYS A 128 -12.45 -16.26 -3.45
N GLN A 129 -11.47 -17.12 -3.67
CA GLN A 129 -11.09 -18.16 -2.70
C GLN A 129 -10.65 -17.55 -1.36
N ARG A 130 -9.82 -16.50 -1.38
CA ARG A 130 -9.30 -15.88 -0.16
C ARG A 130 -10.37 -15.12 0.63
N LEU A 131 -11.28 -14.42 -0.05
CA LEU A 131 -12.41 -13.76 0.61
C LEU A 131 -13.37 -14.78 1.21
N GLN A 132 -13.64 -15.89 0.52
CA GLN A 132 -14.47 -16.98 1.05
C GLN A 132 -13.87 -17.64 2.28
N ALA A 133 -12.55 -17.84 2.32
CA ALA A 133 -11.86 -18.39 3.49
C ALA A 133 -12.01 -17.51 4.74
N LYS A 134 -12.31 -16.21 4.56
CA LYS A 134 -12.57 -15.23 5.61
C LYS A 134 -14.02 -15.28 6.13
N MET A 135 -14.64 -16.47 6.15
CA MET A 135 -16.08 -16.78 6.36
C MET A 135 -16.87 -15.94 7.39
N GLN A 136 -16.23 -15.29 8.37
CA GLN A 136 -16.81 -14.26 9.23
C GLN A 136 -15.80 -13.13 9.47
N GLY A 137 -16.23 -11.87 9.31
CA GLY A 137 -15.41 -10.69 9.62
C GLY A 137 -14.71 -10.05 8.41
N LEU A 138 -15.41 -9.91 7.28
CA LEU A 138 -14.99 -8.98 6.23
C LEU A 138 -15.05 -7.56 6.78
N ASP A 139 -14.03 -6.77 6.51
CA ASP A 139 -14.10 -5.34 6.78
C ASP A 139 -15.02 -4.62 5.77
N GLN A 140 -15.28 -3.33 6.02
CA GLN A 140 -16.18 -2.53 5.20
C GLN A 140 -15.78 -2.49 3.72
N ILE A 141 -14.47 -2.50 3.42
CA ILE A 141 -13.95 -2.44 2.05
C ILE A 141 -14.11 -3.80 1.37
N GLU A 142 -13.76 -4.89 2.06
CA GLU A 142 -13.91 -6.24 1.55
C GLU A 142 -15.38 -6.58 1.25
N SER A 143 -16.31 -5.99 2.00
CA SER A 143 -17.76 -6.16 1.80
C SER A 143 -18.29 -5.57 0.49
N LEU A 144 -17.53 -4.70 -0.19
CA LEU A 144 -17.88 -4.12 -1.49
C LEU A 144 -17.83 -5.14 -2.64
N GLY A 145 -17.22 -6.30 -2.40
CA GLY A 145 -17.26 -7.43 -3.31
C GLY A 145 -16.10 -7.52 -4.30
N VAL A 146 -16.10 -8.63 -5.05
CA VAL A 146 -14.96 -9.05 -5.88
C VAL A 146 -14.72 -8.12 -7.07
N GLU A 147 -15.78 -7.64 -7.72
CA GLU A 147 -15.69 -6.74 -8.88
C GLU A 147 -15.05 -5.40 -8.50
N PHE A 148 -15.40 -4.87 -7.33
CA PHE A 148 -14.80 -3.65 -6.79
C PHE A 148 -13.29 -3.84 -6.56
N LEU A 149 -12.91 -4.97 -5.97
CA LEU A 149 -11.50 -5.29 -5.69
C LEU A 149 -10.72 -5.55 -6.98
N GLU A 150 -11.28 -6.24 -7.97
CA GLU A 150 -10.66 -6.43 -9.28
C GLU A 150 -10.39 -5.08 -9.96
N HIS A 151 -11.39 -4.21 -10.03
CA HIS A 151 -11.24 -2.84 -10.54
C HIS A 151 -10.21 -2.03 -9.74
N THR A 152 -10.15 -2.23 -8.41
CA THR A 152 -9.16 -1.57 -7.56
C THR A 152 -7.74 -2.03 -7.87
N GLN A 153 -7.51 -3.32 -8.21
CA GLN A 153 -6.19 -3.78 -8.66
C GLN A 153 -5.72 -3.07 -9.92
N ASP A 154 -6.62 -2.87 -10.89
CA ASP A 154 -6.30 -2.12 -12.11
C ASP A 154 -5.98 -0.66 -11.80
N ARG A 155 -6.71 -0.05 -10.87
CA ARG A 155 -6.44 1.31 -10.42
C ARG A 155 -5.11 1.44 -9.68
N LEU A 156 -4.72 0.47 -8.85
CA LEU A 156 -3.41 0.44 -8.19
C LEU A 156 -2.28 0.41 -9.22
N GLU A 157 -2.40 -0.46 -10.23
CA GLU A 157 -1.41 -0.54 -11.31
C GLU A 157 -1.35 0.75 -12.12
N ARG A 158 -2.51 1.32 -12.47
CA ARG A 158 -2.58 2.56 -13.22
C ARG A 158 -2.04 3.76 -12.44
N ALA A 159 -2.28 3.84 -11.14
CA ALA A 159 -1.71 4.88 -10.28
C ALA A 159 -0.19 4.82 -10.27
N CYS A 160 0.41 3.62 -10.18
CA CYS A 160 1.85 3.43 -10.32
C CYS A 160 2.38 3.98 -11.65
N GLN A 161 1.70 3.65 -12.77
CA GLN A 161 2.09 4.08 -14.11
C GLN A 161 2.01 5.60 -14.28
N ILE A 162 0.92 6.24 -13.83
CA ILE A 162 0.71 7.70 -13.93
C ILE A 162 1.81 8.46 -13.19
N LEU A 163 2.25 7.94 -12.04
CA LEU A 163 3.32 8.54 -11.24
C LEU A 163 4.73 8.15 -11.71
N GLY A 164 4.87 7.26 -12.70
CA GLY A 164 6.17 6.82 -13.21
C GLY A 164 7.02 6.07 -12.19
N LEU A 165 6.40 5.39 -11.22
CA LEU A 165 7.11 4.75 -10.12
C LEU A 165 7.69 3.39 -10.54
N LYS A 166 8.81 3.01 -9.92
CA LYS A 166 9.41 1.68 -10.14
C LYS A 166 8.54 0.61 -9.49
N THR A 167 7.79 -0.10 -10.30
CA THR A 167 6.81 -1.09 -9.83
C THR A 167 7.17 -2.50 -10.27
N HIS A 168 7.14 -3.42 -9.30
CA HIS A 168 7.24 -4.85 -9.51
C HIS A 168 5.89 -5.48 -9.19
N VAL A 169 5.17 -5.92 -10.23
CA VAL A 169 3.92 -6.67 -10.08
C VAL A 169 4.28 -8.11 -9.74
N LEU A 170 3.81 -8.59 -8.60
CA LEU A 170 4.04 -9.94 -8.10
C LEU A 170 2.72 -10.71 -8.12
N ASP A 171 2.79 -11.98 -8.52
CA ASP A 171 1.65 -12.88 -8.45
C ASP A 171 1.38 -13.23 -6.97
N GLY A 172 0.32 -12.64 -6.43
CA GLY A 172 -0.11 -12.83 -5.06
C GLY A 172 -0.61 -14.25 -4.76
N ALA A 173 -0.88 -15.07 -5.79
CA ALA A 173 -1.30 -16.46 -5.63
C ALA A 173 -0.13 -17.42 -5.35
N GLN A 174 1.11 -16.98 -5.60
CA GLN A 174 2.31 -17.76 -5.29
C GLN A 174 2.49 -17.96 -3.78
N SER A 175 3.35 -18.91 -3.40
CA SER A 175 3.63 -19.17 -1.99
C SER A 175 4.26 -17.94 -1.32
N PRO A 176 3.95 -17.67 -0.02
CA PRO A 176 4.52 -16.53 0.68
C PRO A 176 6.06 -16.46 0.63
N GLN A 177 6.73 -17.61 0.70
CA GLN A 177 8.19 -17.71 0.63
C GLN A 177 8.73 -17.35 -0.75
N HIS A 178 8.02 -17.70 -1.83
CA HIS A 178 8.46 -17.36 -3.19
C HIS A 178 8.37 -15.84 -3.42
N ILE A 179 7.23 -15.23 -3.07
CA ILE A 179 7.03 -13.78 -3.13
C ILE A 179 8.09 -13.06 -2.28
N PHE A 180 8.31 -13.52 -1.06
CA PHE A 180 9.33 -12.98 -0.16
C PHE A 180 10.73 -13.01 -0.78
N SER A 181 11.11 -14.15 -1.37
CA SER A 181 12.41 -14.31 -2.04
C SER A 181 12.61 -13.31 -3.18
N GLN A 182 11.55 -13.05 -3.96
CA GLN A 182 11.58 -12.05 -5.02
C GLN A 182 11.76 -10.63 -4.46
N ILE A 183 10.99 -10.26 -3.43
CA ILE A 183 11.07 -8.94 -2.78
C ILE A 183 12.48 -8.70 -2.23
N VAL A 184 13.06 -9.67 -1.52
CA VAL A 184 14.41 -9.55 -0.94
C VAL A 184 15.46 -9.39 -2.03
N LYS A 185 15.40 -10.20 -3.09
CA LYS A 185 16.34 -10.13 -4.21
C LYS A 185 16.33 -8.75 -4.89
N LEU A 186 15.13 -8.22 -5.18
CA LEU A 186 14.95 -6.94 -5.86
C LEU A 186 15.36 -5.76 -4.96
N THR A 187 14.98 -5.81 -3.68
CA THR A 187 15.38 -4.79 -2.68
C THR A 187 16.90 -4.74 -2.53
N SER A 188 17.54 -5.90 -2.39
CA SER A 188 18.99 -5.98 -2.17
C SER A 188 19.77 -5.47 -3.38
N ARG A 189 19.33 -5.82 -4.59
CA ARG A 189 19.92 -5.33 -5.85
C ARG A 189 19.93 -3.80 -5.91
N ASP A 190 18.81 -3.17 -5.57
CA ASP A 190 18.69 -1.71 -5.63
C ASP A 190 19.50 -1.00 -4.54
N MET A 191 19.54 -1.56 -3.33
CA MET A 191 20.42 -1.04 -2.27
C MET A 191 21.90 -1.08 -2.67
N HIS A 192 22.33 -2.08 -3.44
CA HIS A 192 23.70 -2.15 -3.96
C HIS A 192 23.96 -1.09 -5.02
N VAL A 193 23.02 -0.84 -5.94
CA VAL A 193 23.15 0.20 -6.97
C VAL A 193 23.27 1.59 -6.32
N GLN A 194 22.41 1.90 -5.34
CA GLN A 194 22.44 3.22 -4.67
C GLN A 194 23.74 3.50 -3.91
N ARG A 195 24.44 2.48 -3.42
CA ARG A 195 25.74 2.63 -2.74
C ARG A 195 26.92 2.83 -3.70
N GLN A 196 26.73 2.57 -4.98
CA GLN A 196 27.78 2.65 -6.01
C GLN A 196 27.67 3.90 -6.89
N THR A 197 26.57 4.64 -6.79
CA THR A 197 26.42 5.94 -7.43
C THR A 197 27.15 7.00 -6.59
N PRO A 198 28.13 7.74 -7.17
CA PRO A 198 28.93 8.72 -6.44
C PRO A 198 28.13 9.94 -5.96
#